data_AF-A0A7S2MK90-F1
#
_entry.id   AF-A0A7S2MK90-F1
#
_cell.length_a   1.000
_cell.length_b   1.000
_cell.length_c   1.000
_cell.angle_alpha   90.00
_cell.angle_beta   90.00
_cell.angle_gamma   90.00
#
_symmetry.space_group_name_H-M   'P 1'
#
loop_
_entity.id
_entity.type
_entity.pdbx_description
1 polymer ?
#
loop_
_entity_poly.entity_id
_entity_poly.type
_entity_poly.pdbx_seq_one_letter_code
_entity_poly.pdbx_strand_id
1 'polypeptide(L)'
;MVMTMLEADTKFWSIKVVGDTTHVSFGKIGSDGQQQVKSHASTAAAKAFASKMIASKEKKGYSKTNKRKRATGTSAPPVAKKKPAVKTEKRNAPSTKKETGRAKKKPARSGTASKTVKKEDDPHPIDASGLLLAAKEGDWEKFKELLETQDHLCADDFNELPPGRSFGVVHQIAYHDELPMLELLLKYHPGVDLEMKTREGMTPFDVARTPPLIGFLGSVRRAKVGKAKIEKASASSSSPSCGGGGSAAKARFQPDSALPDKDTYQVYEDFSTKLNQTNIGANNNKFYVIQVLERPGNNFFCFNRWGRVGENGQQARFSFSNPDAAVQAFEKKFRDKTGNQWEDRSSFVKKSGKYQLVEVEAGEADDGDDDGQTLGKLSAAQIEKGQAVLQDIETALTSKGKKKPGGGGDGPVVVVQSENQ
;
A
#
# COMPACT_ATOMS: atom_id res chain seq x y z
N MET A 1 20.15 -14.41 -42.41
CA MET A 1 20.39 -14.38 -40.96
C MET A 1 21.26 -13.17 -40.67
N VAL A 2 20.82 -12.19 -39.87
CA VAL A 2 21.61 -10.98 -39.58
C VAL A 2 21.92 -10.94 -38.11
N MET A 3 23.20 -10.80 -37.75
CA MET A 3 23.65 -10.66 -36.37
C MET A 3 24.59 -9.46 -36.27
N THR A 4 24.36 -8.60 -35.29
CA THR A 4 25.20 -7.43 -35.02
C THR A 4 25.59 -7.43 -33.56
N MET A 5 26.88 -7.36 -33.28
CA MET A 5 27.45 -7.27 -31.94
C MET A 5 28.04 -5.87 -31.73
N LEU A 6 27.80 -5.33 -30.54
CA LEU A 6 28.11 -3.98 -30.12
C LEU A 6 28.69 -4.04 -28.71
N GLU A 7 29.87 -3.46 -28.49
CA GLU A 7 30.56 -3.45 -27.19
C GLU A 7 30.80 -2.02 -26.71
N ALA A 8 30.69 -1.79 -25.40
CA ALA A 8 31.02 -0.53 -24.72
C ALA A 8 31.55 -0.83 -23.31
N ASP A 9 32.72 -0.28 -22.97
CA ASP A 9 33.46 -0.52 -21.72
C ASP A 9 33.56 -2.01 -21.34
N THR A 10 32.78 -2.43 -20.34
CA THR A 10 32.73 -3.79 -19.79
C THR A 10 31.43 -4.51 -20.15
N LYS A 11 30.66 -4.01 -21.12
CA LYS A 11 29.31 -4.50 -21.47
C LYS A 11 29.21 -4.88 -22.94
N PHE A 12 28.56 -6.01 -23.20
CA PHE A 12 28.18 -6.43 -24.54
C PHE A 12 26.68 -6.23 -24.77
N TRP A 13 26.32 -5.93 -26.01
CA TRP A 13 24.97 -5.94 -26.51
C TRP A 13 24.97 -6.53 -27.92
N SER A 14 24.01 -7.37 -28.25
CA SER A 14 23.91 -7.97 -29.57
C SER A 14 22.47 -8.18 -29.95
N ILE A 15 22.20 -8.12 -31.26
CA ILE A 15 20.89 -8.40 -31.83
C ILE A 15 21.03 -9.36 -33.00
N LYS A 16 20.13 -10.34 -33.06
CA LYS A 16 20.10 -11.39 -34.07
C LYS A 16 18.67 -11.50 -34.61
N VAL A 17 18.53 -11.32 -35.93
CA VAL A 17 17.26 -11.47 -36.64
C VAL A 17 17.14 -12.90 -37.18
N VAL A 18 16.08 -13.60 -36.78
CA VAL A 18 15.74 -14.98 -37.17
C VAL A 18 14.31 -14.97 -37.69
N GLY A 19 14.15 -14.90 -39.02
CA GLY A 19 12.84 -14.72 -39.65
C GLY A 19 12.19 -13.40 -39.22
N ASP A 20 10.98 -13.51 -38.71
CA ASP A 20 10.14 -12.49 -38.09
C ASP A 20 10.52 -12.16 -36.63
N THR A 21 11.38 -12.96 -35.99
CA THR A 21 11.80 -12.74 -34.59
C THR A 21 13.15 -12.03 -34.47
N THR A 22 13.31 -11.27 -33.39
CA THR A 22 14.56 -10.65 -32.96
C THR A 22 14.98 -11.14 -31.58
N HIS A 23 16.18 -11.71 -31.48
CA HIS A 23 16.82 -12.06 -30.23
C HIS A 23 17.83 -10.99 -29.85
N VAL A 24 17.67 -10.39 -28.67
CA VAL A 24 18.56 -9.36 -28.12
C VAL A 24 19.27 -9.94 -26.91
N SER A 25 20.60 -10.03 -26.95
CA SER A 25 21.42 -10.55 -25.84
C SER A 25 22.35 -9.48 -25.32
N PHE A 26 22.34 -9.22 -24.01
CA PHE A 26 23.11 -8.16 -23.38
C PHE A 26 23.64 -8.56 -22.00
N GLY A 27 24.79 -8.05 -21.59
CA GLY A 27 25.39 -8.42 -20.32
C GLY A 27 26.72 -7.71 -20.03
N LYS A 28 27.39 -8.13 -18.96
CA LYS A 28 28.79 -7.77 -18.71
C LYS A 28 29.67 -8.72 -19.52
N ILE A 29 30.73 -8.21 -20.12
CA ILE A 29 31.74 -9.03 -20.82
C ILE A 29 32.31 -10.01 -19.78
N GLY A 30 32.12 -11.31 -20.00
CA GLY A 30 32.49 -12.38 -19.07
C GLY A 30 31.35 -12.99 -18.23
N SER A 31 30.09 -12.59 -18.41
CA SER A 31 28.93 -13.32 -17.86
C SER A 31 28.00 -13.86 -18.96
N ASP A 32 27.13 -14.82 -18.61
CA ASP A 32 26.14 -15.42 -19.54
C ASP A 32 25.16 -14.41 -20.15
N GLY A 33 25.03 -13.24 -19.51
CA GLY A 33 24.13 -12.17 -19.90
C GLY A 33 22.65 -12.48 -19.72
N GLN A 34 21.81 -11.65 -20.32
CA GLN A 34 20.37 -11.82 -20.40
C GLN A 34 19.94 -11.80 -21.87
N GLN A 35 18.89 -12.55 -22.19
CA GLN A 35 18.33 -12.62 -23.53
C GLN A 35 16.86 -12.21 -23.53
N GLN A 36 16.46 -11.44 -24.53
CA GLN A 36 15.08 -11.05 -24.78
C GLN A 36 14.71 -11.42 -26.21
N VAL A 37 13.59 -12.10 -26.40
CA VAL A 37 13.04 -12.43 -27.72
C VAL A 37 11.81 -11.56 -27.96
N LYS A 38 11.68 -10.99 -29.16
CA LYS A 38 10.50 -10.27 -29.62
C LYS A 38 10.11 -10.77 -31.01
N SER A 39 8.84 -11.10 -31.21
CA SER A 39 8.29 -11.35 -32.55
C SER A 39 7.80 -10.05 -33.18
N HIS A 40 7.75 -10.01 -34.51
CA HIS A 40 7.28 -8.88 -35.32
C HIS A 40 6.37 -9.38 -36.44
N ALA A 41 5.51 -8.54 -36.99
CA ALA A 41 4.57 -8.94 -38.04
C ALA A 41 5.22 -9.41 -39.37
N SER A 42 6.52 -9.14 -39.57
CA SER A 42 7.26 -9.64 -40.75
C SER A 42 8.77 -9.60 -40.55
N THR A 43 9.49 -10.35 -41.38
CA THR A 43 10.97 -10.30 -41.46
C THR A 43 11.49 -8.88 -41.81
N ALA A 44 10.71 -8.08 -42.55
CA ALA A 44 11.07 -6.69 -42.86
C ALA A 44 10.96 -5.81 -41.60
N ALA A 45 9.87 -5.95 -40.82
CA ALA A 45 9.70 -5.25 -39.55
C ALA A 45 10.80 -5.62 -38.54
N ALA A 46 11.15 -6.91 -38.43
CA ALA A 46 12.24 -7.39 -37.58
C ALA A 46 13.60 -6.78 -37.93
N LYS A 47 13.91 -6.64 -39.24
CA LYS A 47 15.12 -5.95 -39.73
C LYS A 47 15.08 -4.44 -39.42
N ALA A 48 13.95 -3.77 -39.65
CA ALA A 48 13.80 -2.34 -39.38
C ALA A 48 13.93 -2.04 -37.88
N PHE A 49 13.34 -2.85 -37.01
CA PHE A 49 13.51 -2.78 -35.56
C PHE A 49 14.98 -2.98 -35.16
N ALA A 50 15.67 -3.97 -35.74
CA ALA A 50 17.07 -4.20 -35.47
C ALA A 50 17.95 -3.00 -35.85
N SER A 51 17.74 -2.41 -37.03
CA SER A 51 18.47 -1.21 -37.50
C SER A 51 18.25 0.00 -36.57
N LYS A 52 17.00 0.26 -36.13
CA LYS A 52 16.69 1.32 -35.15
C LYS A 52 17.42 1.09 -33.82
N MET A 53 17.45 -0.15 -33.33
CA MET A 53 18.14 -0.51 -32.08
C MET A 53 19.66 -0.38 -32.19
N ILE A 54 20.26 -0.75 -33.33
CA ILE A 54 21.69 -0.58 -33.61
C ILE A 54 22.06 0.90 -33.60
N ALA A 55 21.36 1.75 -34.36
CA ALA A 55 21.62 3.20 -34.40
C ALA A 55 21.49 3.86 -33.01
N SER A 56 20.50 3.45 -32.20
CA SER A 56 20.34 3.92 -30.81
C SER A 56 21.50 3.52 -29.91
N LYS A 57 22.17 2.39 -30.18
CA LYS A 57 23.32 1.89 -29.40
C LYS A 57 24.63 2.52 -29.87
N GLU A 58 24.82 2.74 -31.17
CA GLU A 58 25.97 3.47 -31.71
C GLU A 58 26.01 4.91 -31.19
N LYS A 59 24.87 5.61 -31.14
CA LYS A 59 24.75 6.94 -30.50
C LYS A 59 25.03 6.93 -28.99
N LYS A 60 25.05 5.76 -28.34
CA LYS A 60 25.39 5.56 -26.91
C LYS A 60 26.83 5.06 -26.71
N GLY A 61 27.70 5.24 -27.71
CA GLY A 61 29.12 4.91 -27.62
C GLY A 61 29.45 3.42 -27.79
N TYR A 62 28.51 2.59 -28.27
CA TYR A 62 28.82 1.19 -28.57
C TYR A 62 29.44 1.06 -29.97
N SER A 63 30.55 0.34 -30.05
CA SER A 63 31.27 0.08 -31.30
C SER A 63 30.95 -1.30 -31.89
N LYS A 64 30.80 -1.38 -33.21
CA LYS A 64 30.60 -2.64 -33.96
C LYS A 64 31.81 -3.56 -33.79
N THR A 65 31.59 -4.76 -33.29
CA THR A 65 32.60 -5.83 -33.23
C THR A 65 32.16 -7.03 -34.05
N ASN A 66 33.14 -7.72 -34.67
CA ASN A 66 32.90 -8.93 -35.48
C ASN A 66 33.61 -10.17 -34.89
N LYS A 67 34.05 -10.11 -33.62
CA LYS A 67 34.77 -11.21 -32.96
C LYS A 67 34.12 -11.60 -31.63
N ARG A 68 33.46 -12.75 -31.60
CA ARG A 68 33.01 -13.40 -30.36
C ARG A 68 34.22 -14.06 -29.68
N LYS A 69 34.86 -13.40 -28.70
CA LYS A 69 35.82 -14.06 -27.79
C LYS A 69 35.06 -15.08 -26.91
N ARG A 70 34.96 -16.31 -27.40
CA ARG A 70 34.31 -17.44 -26.72
C ARG A 70 35.31 -18.07 -25.75
N ALA A 71 35.12 -17.87 -24.44
CA ALA A 71 35.80 -18.68 -23.45
C ALA A 71 35.37 -20.14 -23.60
N THR A 72 36.34 -21.05 -23.54
CA THR A 72 36.13 -22.50 -23.53
C THR A 72 35.65 -22.94 -22.15
N GLY A 73 34.44 -23.47 -22.06
CA GLY A 73 33.85 -24.02 -20.84
C GLY A 73 32.69 -24.95 -21.18
N THR A 74 32.87 -26.24 -20.93
CA THR A 74 31.95 -27.31 -21.30
C THR A 74 30.81 -27.46 -20.29
N SER A 75 29.55 -27.41 -20.74
CA SER A 75 28.47 -28.27 -20.22
C SER A 75 27.24 -28.27 -21.13
N ALA A 76 26.57 -29.42 -21.18
CA ALA A 76 25.38 -29.69 -22.00
C ALA A 76 24.07 -29.13 -21.35
N PRO A 77 22.95 -29.00 -22.09
CA PRO A 77 21.74 -28.35 -21.57
C PRO A 77 20.92 -29.23 -20.62
N PRO A 78 20.31 -28.66 -19.56
CA PRO A 78 19.43 -29.42 -18.68
C PRO A 78 17.99 -29.51 -19.25
N VAL A 79 17.57 -30.73 -19.60
CA VAL A 79 16.17 -31.08 -19.84
C VAL A 79 15.48 -31.40 -18.50
N ALA A 80 14.17 -31.15 -18.43
CA ALA A 80 13.36 -31.25 -17.21
C ALA A 80 13.20 -32.67 -16.61
N LYS A 81 13.01 -32.76 -15.27
CA LYS A 81 11.77 -33.28 -14.61
C LYS A 81 11.89 -33.52 -13.08
N LYS A 82 10.84 -33.08 -12.36
CA LYS A 82 10.16 -33.68 -11.17
C LYS A 82 10.85 -33.83 -9.78
N LYS A 83 10.04 -33.45 -8.75
CA LYS A 83 10.02 -33.88 -7.32
C LYS A 83 9.64 -35.37 -7.18
N PRO A 84 9.93 -36.12 -6.07
CA PRO A 84 9.50 -35.88 -4.66
C PRO A 84 10.69 -35.98 -3.65
N ALA A 85 10.57 -36.11 -2.31
CA ALA A 85 9.44 -36.37 -1.39
C ALA A 85 9.61 -35.65 -0.01
N VAL A 86 9.09 -36.23 1.09
CA VAL A 86 9.14 -35.77 2.50
C VAL A 86 9.37 -36.98 3.44
N LYS A 87 10.15 -36.83 4.53
CA LYS A 87 9.81 -37.31 5.90
C LYS A 87 10.79 -36.85 7.00
N THR A 88 10.23 -36.81 8.22
CA THR A 88 10.77 -36.51 9.57
C THR A 88 11.86 -37.52 10.03
N GLU A 89 12.58 -37.42 11.15
CA GLU A 89 12.18 -37.05 12.54
C GLU A 89 13.41 -37.01 13.50
N LYS A 90 13.38 -36.23 14.60
CA LYS A 90 13.53 -36.71 16.01
C LYS A 90 13.64 -35.61 17.09
N ARG A 91 13.23 -35.99 18.31
CA ARG A 91 13.09 -35.19 19.54
C ARG A 91 14.38 -35.17 20.38
N ASN A 92 14.44 -34.28 21.38
CA ASN A 92 14.44 -34.69 22.80
C ASN A 92 14.08 -33.55 23.77
N ALA A 93 13.47 -33.92 24.90
CA ALA A 93 13.29 -33.11 26.12
C ALA A 93 14.06 -33.82 27.28
N PRO A 94 14.15 -33.27 28.52
CA PRO A 94 13.03 -33.37 29.47
C PRO A 94 12.86 -32.18 30.46
N SER A 95 11.88 -32.32 31.34
CA SER A 95 11.31 -31.36 32.32
C SER A 95 12.05 -31.24 33.66
N THR A 96 11.77 -30.16 34.43
CA THR A 96 11.46 -30.24 35.88
C THR A 96 10.70 -29.02 36.43
N LYS A 97 10.00 -29.20 37.57
CA LYS A 97 9.18 -28.20 38.30
C LYS A 97 10.02 -27.48 39.38
N LYS A 98 9.65 -26.24 39.78
CA LYS A 98 9.02 -25.94 41.10
C LYS A 98 8.72 -24.45 41.38
N GLU A 99 7.83 -24.23 42.36
CA GLU A 99 7.36 -22.95 42.89
C GLU A 99 8.39 -22.18 43.74
N THR A 100 8.15 -20.87 43.90
CA THR A 100 8.08 -20.05 45.15
C THR A 100 8.23 -18.56 44.77
N GLY A 101 7.68 -17.53 45.45
CA GLY A 101 6.67 -17.45 46.52
C GLY A 101 6.63 -16.03 47.14
N ARG A 102 5.50 -15.65 47.77
CA ARG A 102 5.38 -14.68 48.90
C ARG A 102 5.39 -13.13 48.69
N ALA A 103 4.17 -12.59 48.54
CA ALA A 103 3.47 -11.67 49.50
C ALA A 103 3.86 -10.18 49.77
N LYS A 104 2.81 -9.33 49.67
CA LYS A 104 2.34 -8.27 50.62
C LYS A 104 3.24 -7.06 51.01
N LYS A 105 2.82 -5.82 50.67
CA LYS A 105 2.08 -4.86 51.56
C LYS A 105 1.83 -3.45 50.94
N LYS A 106 0.80 -2.75 51.43
CA LYS A 106 0.55 -1.28 51.28
C LYS A 106 1.23 -0.49 52.42
N PRO A 107 1.38 0.84 52.30
CA PRO A 107 0.55 1.82 53.06
C PRO A 107 -0.14 2.83 52.10
N ALA A 108 -1.29 3.50 52.30
CA ALA A 108 -1.99 4.12 53.45
C ALA A 108 -1.81 5.67 53.54
N ARG A 109 -2.90 6.40 53.20
CA ARG A 109 -3.46 7.67 53.79
C ARG A 109 -2.56 8.93 53.91
N SER A 110 -3.04 10.19 53.92
CA SER A 110 -4.39 10.80 54.06
C SER A 110 -4.41 12.32 53.73
N GLY A 111 -5.60 12.90 53.47
CA GLY A 111 -5.89 14.35 53.58
C GLY A 111 -5.88 15.15 52.25
N THR A 112 -6.75 16.14 51.99
CA THR A 112 -7.79 16.79 52.82
C THR A 112 -8.97 17.30 51.96
N ALA A 113 -10.12 17.51 52.61
CA ALA A 113 -11.46 17.74 52.08
C ALA A 113 -11.71 18.94 51.12
N SER A 114 -12.78 18.81 50.33
CA SER A 114 -13.96 19.67 50.45
C SER A 114 -15.23 18.91 50.06
N LYS A 115 -16.38 19.30 50.64
CA LYS A 115 -17.63 18.51 50.71
C LYS A 115 -18.81 19.33 50.16
N THR A 116 -19.58 18.75 49.24
CA THR A 116 -21.05 18.97 49.18
C THR A 116 -21.75 17.89 48.36
N VAL A 117 -22.65 17.15 49.04
CA VAL A 117 -23.81 16.39 48.54
C VAL A 117 -23.66 15.63 47.21
N LYS A 118 -23.42 14.32 47.31
CA LYS A 118 -23.62 13.38 46.19
C LYS A 118 -25.08 12.88 46.20
N LYS A 119 -25.66 12.66 45.01
CA LYS A 119 -26.70 11.63 44.86
C LYS A 119 -26.08 10.27 45.14
N GLU A 120 -26.85 9.36 45.71
CA GLU A 120 -26.43 7.97 45.84
C GLU A 120 -26.53 7.33 44.44
N ASP A 121 -25.39 6.88 43.92
CA ASP A 121 -25.28 6.36 42.55
C ASP A 121 -25.83 4.92 42.51
N ASP A 122 -26.93 4.70 41.79
CA ASP A 122 -27.45 3.36 41.52
C ASP A 122 -26.38 2.50 40.82
N PRO A 123 -26.24 1.20 41.15
CA PRO A 123 -25.24 0.35 40.55
C PRO A 123 -25.54 0.14 39.05
N HIS A 124 -24.58 0.51 38.21
CA HIS A 124 -24.66 0.38 36.75
C HIS A 124 -25.09 -1.03 36.34
N PRO A 125 -26.03 -1.21 35.37
CA PRO A 125 -26.62 -2.51 35.04
C PRO A 125 -25.58 -3.63 34.78
N ILE A 126 -24.52 -3.34 34.03
CA ILE A 126 -23.39 -4.26 33.81
C ILE A 126 -22.62 -4.67 35.09
N ASP A 127 -22.45 -3.80 36.10
CA ASP A 127 -21.82 -4.22 37.37
C ASP A 127 -22.84 -4.98 38.27
N ALA A 128 -24.13 -4.66 38.20
CA ALA A 128 -25.20 -5.40 38.87
C ALA A 128 -25.43 -6.81 38.29
N SER A 129 -25.28 -6.97 36.97
CA SER A 129 -25.44 -8.22 36.23
C SER A 129 -24.41 -9.31 36.61
N GLY A 130 -23.25 -8.91 37.15
CA GLY A 130 -22.08 -9.78 37.32
C GLY A 130 -21.30 -10.08 36.04
N LEU A 131 -21.74 -9.64 34.85
CA LEU A 131 -21.06 -9.91 33.57
C LEU A 131 -19.63 -9.37 33.54
N LEU A 132 -19.40 -8.14 34.01
CA LEU A 132 -18.06 -7.56 34.04
C LEU A 132 -17.14 -8.28 35.04
N LEU A 133 -17.69 -8.87 36.10
CA LEU A 133 -16.92 -9.67 37.05
C LEU A 133 -16.51 -11.01 36.41
N ALA A 134 -17.46 -11.73 35.78
CA ALA A 134 -17.18 -12.97 35.07
C ALA A 134 -16.17 -12.77 33.93
N ALA A 135 -16.33 -11.74 33.10
CA ALA A 135 -15.39 -11.41 32.02
C ALA A 135 -14.00 -11.01 32.55
N LYS A 136 -13.91 -10.36 33.71
CA LYS A 136 -12.64 -10.01 34.36
C LYS A 136 -11.95 -11.25 34.92
N GLU A 137 -12.70 -12.15 35.55
CA GLU A 137 -12.19 -13.38 36.16
C GLU A 137 -11.83 -14.45 35.11
N GLY A 138 -12.41 -14.36 33.90
CA GLY A 138 -12.20 -15.31 32.81
C GLY A 138 -13.18 -16.49 32.83
N ASP A 139 -14.26 -16.39 33.61
CA ASP A 139 -15.28 -17.44 33.76
C ASP A 139 -16.29 -17.38 32.60
N TRP A 140 -15.87 -17.82 31.42
CA TRP A 140 -16.66 -17.68 30.18
C TRP A 140 -17.96 -18.47 30.15
N GLU A 141 -18.04 -19.61 30.84
CA GLU A 141 -19.30 -20.36 30.98
C GLU A 141 -20.35 -19.54 31.74
N LYS A 142 -19.94 -18.93 32.86
CA LYS A 142 -20.78 -18.05 33.67
C LYS A 142 -21.09 -16.72 32.95
N PHE A 143 -20.13 -16.16 32.22
CA PHE A 143 -20.36 -14.99 31.37
C PHE A 143 -21.44 -15.27 30.33
N LYS A 144 -21.36 -16.42 29.66
CA LYS A 144 -22.37 -16.86 28.69
C LYS A 144 -23.74 -17.09 29.34
N GLU A 145 -23.80 -17.80 30.46
CA GLU A 145 -25.05 -18.05 31.20
C GLU A 145 -25.73 -16.75 31.61
N LEU A 146 -24.96 -15.78 32.14
CA LEU A 146 -25.48 -14.46 32.51
C LEU A 146 -25.95 -13.67 31.29
N LEU A 147 -25.26 -13.77 30.14
CA LEU A 147 -25.64 -13.09 28.90
C LEU A 147 -26.92 -13.68 28.29
N GLU A 148 -27.10 -15.01 28.35
CA GLU A 148 -28.29 -15.71 27.88
C GLU A 148 -29.50 -15.59 28.83
N THR A 149 -29.27 -15.23 30.10
CA THR A 149 -30.32 -15.06 31.12
C THR A 149 -30.82 -13.61 31.24
N GLN A 150 -30.02 -12.62 30.80
CA GLN A 150 -30.27 -11.20 31.07
C GLN A 150 -30.70 -10.41 29.82
N ASP A 151 -31.86 -10.78 29.26
CA ASP A 151 -32.53 -10.11 28.12
C ASP A 151 -32.91 -8.63 28.36
N HIS A 152 -32.69 -8.08 29.57
CA HIS A 152 -33.00 -6.70 29.93
C HIS A 152 -31.86 -5.70 29.67
N LEU A 153 -30.67 -6.19 29.32
CA LEU A 153 -29.51 -5.34 29.00
C LEU A 153 -29.57 -4.84 27.56
N CYS A 154 -29.36 -3.55 27.36
CA CYS A 154 -29.29 -2.94 26.02
C CYS A 154 -27.83 -2.79 25.56
N ALA A 155 -27.63 -2.47 24.28
CA ALA A 155 -26.29 -2.25 23.75
C ALA A 155 -25.57 -1.05 24.41
N ASP A 156 -26.32 -0.04 24.84
CA ASP A 156 -25.76 1.15 25.48
C ASP A 156 -25.18 0.84 26.87
N ASP A 157 -25.74 -0.12 27.61
CA ASP A 157 -25.18 -0.61 28.88
C ASP A 157 -23.74 -1.14 28.69
N PHE A 158 -23.44 -1.78 27.55
CA PHE A 158 -22.08 -2.26 27.24
C PHE A 158 -21.17 -1.15 26.70
N ASN A 159 -21.73 -0.03 26.23
CA ASN A 159 -21.00 1.11 25.67
C ASN A 159 -20.54 2.10 26.75
N GLU A 160 -21.20 2.11 27.91
CA GLU A 160 -20.81 2.91 29.07
C GLU A 160 -19.76 2.20 29.94
N LEU A 161 -18.93 2.98 30.66
CA LEU A 161 -18.01 2.44 31.65
C LEU A 161 -18.61 2.56 33.06
N PRO A 162 -18.80 1.44 33.79
CA PRO A 162 -19.31 1.48 35.14
C PRO A 162 -18.47 2.36 36.09
N PRO A 163 -19.10 3.11 37.00
CA PRO A 163 -18.43 4.12 37.81
C PRO A 163 -17.32 3.52 38.67
N GLY A 164 -16.08 3.97 38.42
CA GLY A 164 -14.88 3.50 39.13
C GLY A 164 -14.13 2.34 38.46
N ARG A 165 -14.60 1.84 37.31
CA ARG A 165 -13.84 0.88 36.47
C ARG A 165 -13.00 1.63 35.42
N SER A 166 -11.84 1.08 35.07
CA SER A 166 -11.02 1.58 33.94
C SER A 166 -11.33 0.88 32.61
N PHE A 167 -11.96 -0.30 32.65
CA PHE A 167 -12.16 -1.23 31.54
C PHE A 167 -13.61 -1.74 31.54
N GLY A 168 -14.28 -1.70 30.39
CA GLY A 168 -15.59 -2.31 30.18
C GLY A 168 -15.52 -3.78 29.75
N VAL A 169 -16.68 -4.39 29.49
CA VAL A 169 -16.79 -5.83 29.14
C VAL A 169 -15.99 -6.16 27.87
N VAL A 170 -16.12 -5.34 26.82
CA VAL A 170 -15.41 -5.52 25.54
C VAL A 170 -13.89 -5.51 25.73
N HIS A 171 -13.38 -4.66 26.63
CA HIS A 171 -11.95 -4.62 26.96
C HIS A 171 -11.48 -5.87 27.73
N GLN A 172 -12.31 -6.45 28.59
CA GLN A 172 -11.97 -7.71 29.28
C GLN A 172 -11.93 -8.89 28.30
N ILE A 173 -12.93 -9.01 27.42
CA ILE A 173 -12.95 -10.02 26.37
C ILE A 173 -11.70 -9.88 25.47
N ALA A 174 -11.32 -8.64 25.14
CA ALA A 174 -10.11 -8.38 24.36
C ALA A 174 -8.80 -8.70 25.11
N TYR A 175 -8.74 -8.43 26.41
CA TYR A 175 -7.57 -8.72 27.25
C TYR A 175 -7.27 -10.22 27.40
N HIS A 176 -8.33 -11.04 27.39
CA HIS A 176 -8.28 -12.50 27.47
C HIS A 176 -8.30 -13.19 26.10
N ASP A 177 -8.36 -12.43 25.00
CA ASP A 177 -8.32 -12.91 23.61
C ASP A 177 -9.49 -13.82 23.14
N GLU A 178 -10.64 -13.78 23.83
CA GLU A 178 -11.78 -14.66 23.56
C GLU A 178 -12.71 -14.15 22.44
N LEU A 179 -12.27 -14.34 21.18
CA LEU A 179 -13.09 -14.05 20.00
C LEU A 179 -14.51 -14.67 20.03
N PRO A 180 -14.73 -15.94 20.47
CA PRO A 180 -16.08 -16.52 20.50
C PRO A 180 -17.04 -15.77 21.44
N MET A 181 -16.53 -15.21 22.54
CA MET A 181 -17.33 -14.43 23.49
C MET A 181 -17.62 -13.03 22.95
N LEU A 182 -16.72 -12.46 22.14
CA LEU A 182 -16.98 -11.20 21.42
C LEU A 182 -18.03 -11.38 20.33
N GLU A 183 -17.94 -12.46 19.54
CA GLU A 183 -18.95 -12.82 18.54
C GLU A 183 -20.33 -13.08 19.18
N LEU A 184 -20.36 -13.76 20.32
CA LEU A 184 -21.59 -13.98 21.09
C LEU A 184 -22.19 -12.66 21.59
N LEU A 185 -21.37 -11.77 22.17
CA LEU A 185 -21.81 -10.45 22.62
C LEU A 185 -22.42 -9.64 21.49
N LEU A 186 -21.77 -9.61 20.31
CA LEU A 186 -22.27 -8.89 19.13
C LEU A 186 -23.52 -9.53 18.50
N LYS A 187 -23.73 -10.84 18.70
CA LYS A 187 -24.92 -11.55 18.24
C LYS A 187 -26.17 -11.15 19.04
N TYR A 188 -26.05 -11.00 20.36
CA TYR A 188 -27.15 -10.54 21.22
C TYR A 188 -27.30 -9.01 21.21
N HIS A 189 -26.19 -8.28 21.17
CA HIS A 189 -26.15 -6.81 21.20
C HIS A 189 -25.34 -6.26 20.01
N PRO A 190 -25.93 -6.14 18.80
CA PRO A 190 -25.22 -5.68 17.60
C PRO A 190 -24.83 -4.19 17.63
N GLY A 191 -25.29 -3.43 18.63
CA GLY A 191 -24.97 -2.01 18.83
C GLY A 191 -23.73 -1.73 19.69
N VAL A 192 -23.01 -2.78 20.14
CA VAL A 192 -21.84 -2.61 21.01
C VAL A 192 -20.66 -1.97 20.25
N ASP A 193 -20.12 -0.89 20.79
CA ASP A 193 -19.05 -0.12 20.18
C ASP A 193 -17.67 -0.72 20.44
N LEU A 194 -17.14 -1.42 19.44
CA LEU A 194 -15.78 -1.97 19.47
C LEU A 194 -14.66 -0.91 19.43
N GLU A 195 -14.99 0.38 19.28
CA GLU A 195 -14.05 1.51 19.43
C GLU A 195 -14.18 2.24 20.77
N MET A 196 -14.97 1.72 21.73
CA MET A 196 -15.10 2.29 23.08
C MET A 196 -13.72 2.46 23.76
N LYS A 197 -13.51 3.59 24.45
CA LYS A 197 -12.21 3.90 25.07
C LYS A 197 -12.22 3.62 26.56
N THR A 198 -11.17 2.97 27.06
CA THR A 198 -10.88 2.91 28.50
C THR A 198 -10.69 4.31 29.07
N ARG A 199 -10.69 4.42 30.41
CA ARG A 199 -10.28 5.66 31.09
C ARG A 199 -8.86 6.13 30.72
N GLU A 200 -8.02 5.23 30.23
CA GLU A 200 -6.64 5.49 29.78
C GLU A 200 -6.55 5.73 28.26
N GLY A 201 -7.68 5.77 27.54
CA GLY A 201 -7.77 6.09 26.12
C GLY A 201 -7.52 4.93 25.16
N MET A 202 -7.17 3.74 25.67
CA MET A 202 -6.99 2.51 24.89
C MET A 202 -8.33 1.97 24.38
N THR A 203 -8.34 1.46 23.15
CA THR A 203 -9.48 0.73 22.57
C THR A 203 -9.34 -0.78 22.80
N PRO A 204 -10.40 -1.61 22.61
CA PRO A 204 -10.28 -3.06 22.61
C PRO A 204 -9.22 -3.59 21.63
N PHE A 205 -9.00 -2.90 20.50
CA PHE A 205 -7.94 -3.24 19.54
C PHE A 205 -6.53 -3.07 20.12
N ASP A 206 -6.30 -2.05 20.95
CA ASP A 206 -5.01 -1.79 21.60
C ASP A 206 -4.76 -2.74 22.80
N VAL A 207 -5.82 -3.32 23.37
CA VAL A 207 -5.77 -4.27 24.49
C VAL A 207 -5.60 -5.72 24.03
N ALA A 208 -6.09 -6.06 22.83
CA ALA A 208 -5.98 -7.39 22.24
C ALA A 208 -4.51 -7.82 22.01
N ARG A 209 -4.19 -9.10 22.29
CA ARG A 209 -2.81 -9.61 22.20
C ARG A 209 -2.61 -10.59 21.05
N THR A 210 -3.66 -11.25 20.59
CA THR A 210 -3.59 -12.33 19.61
C THR A 210 -3.96 -11.88 18.18
N PRO A 211 -3.27 -12.40 17.14
CA PRO A 211 -3.54 -12.07 15.75
C PRO A 211 -4.99 -12.27 15.25
N PRO A 212 -5.75 -13.32 15.66
CA PRO A 212 -7.13 -13.51 15.19
C PRO A 212 -8.06 -12.38 15.65
N LEU A 213 -8.00 -12.00 16.93
CA LEU A 213 -8.85 -10.95 17.49
C LEU A 213 -8.47 -9.57 16.93
N ILE A 214 -7.18 -9.28 16.81
CA ILE A 214 -6.66 -8.07 16.13
C ILE A 214 -7.14 -8.00 14.68
N GLY A 215 -7.16 -9.15 13.98
CA GLY A 215 -7.69 -9.26 12.61
C GLY A 215 -9.19 -8.96 12.53
N PHE A 216 -9.99 -9.53 13.42
CA PHE A 216 -11.43 -9.31 13.52
C PHE A 216 -11.77 -7.84 13.86
N LEU A 217 -11.23 -7.31 14.96
CA LEU A 217 -11.43 -5.92 15.38
C LEU A 217 -10.98 -4.93 14.30
N GLY A 218 -9.84 -5.19 13.65
CA GLY A 218 -9.37 -4.42 12.51
C GLY A 218 -10.33 -4.47 11.31
N SER A 219 -10.99 -5.60 11.06
CA SER A 219 -11.97 -5.75 9.98
C SER A 219 -13.25 -4.95 10.26
N VAL A 220 -13.82 -5.07 11.47
CA VAL A 220 -15.01 -4.28 11.87
C VAL A 220 -14.71 -2.79 11.82
N ARG A 221 -13.50 -2.37 12.24
CA ARG A 221 -13.04 -0.98 12.14
C ARG A 221 -12.97 -0.49 10.69
N ARG A 222 -12.41 -1.28 9.77
CA ARG A 222 -12.42 -0.97 8.31
C ARG A 222 -13.85 -0.81 7.78
N ALA A 223 -14.77 -1.71 8.17
CA ALA A 223 -16.18 -1.63 7.76
C ALA A 223 -16.90 -0.38 8.30
N LYS A 224 -16.70 -0.02 9.58
CA LYS A 224 -17.30 1.18 10.21
C LYS A 224 -16.78 2.48 9.58
N VAL A 225 -15.48 2.57 9.32
CA VAL A 225 -14.87 3.71 8.59
C VAL A 225 -15.38 3.80 7.14
N GLY A 226 -15.52 2.67 6.45
CA GLY A 226 -16.12 2.61 5.12
C GLY A 226 -17.55 3.15 5.09
N LYS A 227 -18.40 2.70 6.03
CA LYS A 227 -19.79 3.14 6.16
C LYS A 227 -19.90 4.63 6.47
N ALA A 228 -19.15 5.13 7.46
CA ALA A 228 -19.15 6.55 7.82
C ALA A 228 -18.69 7.46 6.67
N LYS A 229 -17.75 7.01 5.83
CA LYS A 229 -17.29 7.75 4.64
C LYS A 229 -18.35 7.80 3.53
N ILE A 230 -19.20 6.77 3.41
CA ILE A 230 -20.34 6.74 2.48
C ILE A 230 -21.47 7.65 2.97
N GLU A 231 -21.82 7.58 4.26
CA GLU A 231 -22.87 8.42 4.86
C GLU A 231 -22.51 9.91 4.82
N LYS A 232 -21.23 10.26 5.09
CA LYS A 232 -20.74 11.65 5.00
C LYS A 232 -20.72 12.20 3.56
N ALA A 233 -20.62 11.34 2.54
CA ALA A 233 -20.77 11.75 1.15
C ALA A 233 -22.25 11.93 0.74
N SER A 234 -23.15 11.14 1.32
CA SER A 234 -24.60 11.23 1.10
C SER A 234 -25.21 12.55 1.63
N ALA A 235 -24.70 13.04 2.77
CA ALA A 235 -25.22 14.23 3.43
C ALA A 235 -24.96 15.58 2.70
N SER A 236 -24.24 15.60 1.58
CA SER A 236 -23.84 16.83 0.89
C SER A 236 -24.57 17.14 -0.43
N SER A 237 -25.60 16.38 -0.80
CA SER A 237 -26.35 16.61 -2.05
C SER A 237 -27.87 16.48 -1.88
N SER A 238 -28.57 17.59 -1.69
CA SER A 238 -30.03 17.67 -1.82
C SER A 238 -30.44 17.83 -3.28
N SER A 239 -31.31 16.94 -3.76
CA SER A 239 -31.77 16.83 -5.16
C SER A 239 -32.69 17.98 -5.61
N PRO A 240 -33.15 17.94 -6.89
CA PRO A 240 -34.52 17.43 -7.05
C PRO A 240 -34.77 16.46 -8.23
N SER A 241 -35.55 15.42 -7.90
CA SER A 241 -36.65 14.82 -8.67
C SER A 241 -36.45 13.89 -9.90
N CYS A 242 -37.20 12.77 -9.80
CA CYS A 242 -37.87 11.92 -10.79
C CYS A 242 -37.17 11.34 -12.05
N GLY A 243 -37.06 10.00 -12.07
CA GLY A 243 -37.34 9.22 -13.28
C GLY A 243 -36.38 8.08 -13.62
N GLY A 244 -36.85 6.83 -13.54
CA GLY A 244 -36.23 5.69 -14.24
C GLY A 244 -35.13 4.94 -13.48
N GLY A 245 -35.36 3.67 -13.19
CA GLY A 245 -34.38 2.82 -12.51
C GLY A 245 -33.23 2.37 -13.43
N GLY A 246 -32.01 2.60 -12.98
CA GLY A 246 -30.79 2.01 -13.52
C GLY A 246 -29.67 2.13 -12.50
N SER A 247 -29.22 1.02 -11.93
CA SER A 247 -28.11 1.03 -10.96
C SER A 247 -26.85 1.55 -11.64
N ALA A 248 -26.48 2.79 -11.36
CA ALA A 248 -25.24 3.40 -11.84
C ALA A 248 -24.06 2.56 -11.34
N ALA A 249 -23.47 1.77 -12.24
CA ALA A 249 -22.26 1.01 -11.94
C ALA A 249 -21.14 2.01 -11.62
N LYS A 250 -20.69 2.06 -10.36
CA LYS A 250 -19.46 2.75 -9.98
C LYS A 250 -18.37 2.33 -10.97
N ALA A 251 -17.72 3.30 -11.62
CA ALA A 251 -16.74 3.04 -12.65
C ALA A 251 -15.62 2.14 -12.11
N ARG A 252 -15.61 0.88 -12.55
CA ARG A 252 -14.64 -0.13 -12.09
C ARG A 252 -13.34 0.08 -12.84
N PHE A 253 -12.22 0.10 -12.13
CA PHE A 253 -10.90 0.14 -12.78
C PHE A 253 -10.73 -1.06 -13.71
N GLN A 254 -10.19 -0.83 -14.91
CA GLN A 254 -9.85 -1.93 -15.81
C GLN A 254 -8.54 -2.61 -15.36
N PRO A 255 -8.42 -3.94 -15.54
CA PRO A 255 -7.13 -4.62 -15.39
C PRO A 255 -6.10 -4.07 -16.37
N ASP A 256 -4.84 -3.97 -15.94
CA ASP A 256 -3.71 -3.48 -16.74
C ASP A 256 -3.52 -4.28 -18.04
N SER A 257 -3.29 -3.57 -19.16
CA SER A 257 -3.21 -4.14 -20.50
C SER A 257 -2.05 -5.12 -20.73
N ALA A 258 -1.04 -5.15 -19.87
CA ALA A 258 0.05 -6.12 -19.94
C ALA A 258 -0.29 -7.50 -19.31
N LEU A 259 -1.46 -7.63 -18.67
CA LEU A 259 -1.93 -8.90 -18.11
C LEU A 259 -2.29 -9.89 -19.22
N PRO A 260 -1.66 -11.08 -19.27
CA PRO A 260 -2.23 -12.20 -20.02
C PRO A 260 -3.58 -12.57 -19.40
N ASP A 261 -4.55 -12.87 -20.27
CA ASP A 261 -5.95 -13.18 -19.94
C ASP A 261 -6.70 -12.03 -19.24
N LYS A 262 -6.47 -10.76 -19.64
CA LYS A 262 -7.09 -9.54 -19.08
C LYS A 262 -8.58 -9.73 -18.74
N ASP A 263 -9.36 -10.27 -19.67
CA ASP A 263 -10.82 -10.41 -19.59
C ASP A 263 -11.29 -11.45 -18.55
N THR A 264 -10.37 -12.30 -18.06
CA THR A 264 -10.64 -13.24 -16.96
C THR A 264 -10.45 -12.64 -15.57
N TYR A 265 -10.02 -11.37 -15.50
CA TYR A 265 -9.74 -10.65 -14.26
C TYR A 265 -10.66 -9.43 -14.13
N GLN A 266 -11.08 -9.15 -12.90
CA GLN A 266 -11.69 -7.88 -12.53
C GLN A 266 -10.79 -7.21 -11.48
N VAL A 267 -10.65 -5.88 -11.51
CA VAL A 267 -9.98 -5.20 -10.39
C VAL A 267 -10.85 -5.29 -9.16
N TYR A 268 -10.26 -5.70 -8.04
CA TYR A 268 -10.94 -5.81 -6.76
C TYR A 268 -11.11 -4.41 -6.15
N GLU A 269 -12.37 -4.00 -5.97
CA GLU A 269 -12.78 -2.71 -5.41
C GLU A 269 -12.04 -1.50 -6.01
N ASP A 270 -11.34 -0.72 -5.19
CA ASP A 270 -10.56 0.46 -5.58
C ASP A 270 -9.05 0.25 -5.57
N PHE A 271 -8.59 -1.00 -5.38
CA PHE A 271 -7.18 -1.36 -5.19
C PHE A 271 -6.41 -1.41 -6.51
N SER A 272 -6.36 -0.28 -7.21
CA SER A 272 -5.56 -0.06 -8.42
C SER A 272 -4.86 1.30 -8.33
N THR A 273 -3.55 1.32 -8.57
CA THR A 273 -2.75 2.56 -8.50
C THR A 273 -1.61 2.54 -9.51
N LYS A 274 -1.35 3.71 -10.12
CA LYS A 274 -0.16 3.98 -10.92
C LYS A 274 0.74 4.95 -10.15
N LEU A 275 2.01 4.62 -10.02
CA LEU A 275 3.01 5.39 -9.28
C LEU A 275 4.14 5.80 -10.24
N ASN A 276 4.70 7.00 -10.07
CA ASN A 276 5.82 7.49 -10.86
C ASN A 276 6.96 8.00 -9.97
N GLN A 277 8.21 7.71 -10.35
CA GLN A 277 9.41 8.23 -9.73
C GLN A 277 10.29 8.89 -10.79
N THR A 278 10.41 10.22 -10.69
CA THR A 278 11.30 11.03 -11.52
C THR A 278 12.41 11.66 -10.67
N ASN A 279 13.66 11.44 -11.05
CA ASN A 279 14.85 12.11 -10.50
C ASN A 279 15.74 12.53 -11.68
N ILE A 280 15.85 13.85 -11.88
CA ILE A 280 16.56 14.49 -12.99
C ILE A 280 18.06 14.22 -12.92
N GLY A 281 18.68 14.49 -11.77
CA GLY A 281 20.14 14.34 -11.59
C GLY A 281 20.66 12.91 -11.78
N ALA A 282 19.81 11.91 -11.54
CA ALA A 282 20.14 10.49 -11.75
C ALA A 282 19.54 9.87 -13.03
N ASN A 283 18.90 10.67 -13.90
CA ASN A 283 18.17 10.23 -15.11
C ASN A 283 17.32 8.95 -14.89
N ASN A 284 16.55 8.99 -13.79
CA ASN A 284 15.60 7.95 -13.43
C ASN A 284 14.19 8.49 -13.70
N ASN A 285 13.49 7.92 -14.66
CA ASN A 285 12.05 8.09 -14.85
C ASN A 285 11.43 6.69 -14.87
N LYS A 286 10.74 6.31 -13.79
CA LYS A 286 10.31 4.93 -13.54
C LYS A 286 8.86 4.89 -13.08
N PHE A 287 8.07 4.01 -13.68
CA PHE A 287 6.71 3.76 -13.21
C PHE A 287 6.63 2.47 -12.37
N TYR A 288 5.59 2.39 -11.55
CA TYR A 288 5.19 1.19 -10.82
C TYR A 288 3.65 1.14 -10.76
N VAL A 289 3.04 0.14 -11.38
CA VAL A 289 1.60 -0.17 -11.30
C VAL A 289 1.40 -1.27 -10.27
N ILE A 290 0.40 -1.12 -9.41
CA ILE A 290 -0.06 -2.15 -8.48
C ILE A 290 -1.56 -2.29 -8.64
N GLN A 291 -2.05 -3.52 -8.74
CA GLN A 291 -3.48 -3.84 -8.77
C GLN A 291 -3.77 -5.10 -7.94
N VAL A 292 -4.89 -5.11 -7.22
CA VAL A 292 -5.51 -6.36 -6.76
C VAL A 292 -6.53 -6.80 -7.81
N LEU A 293 -6.41 -8.04 -8.25
CA LEU A 293 -7.26 -8.65 -9.25
C LEU A 293 -8.04 -9.81 -8.62
N GLU A 294 -9.31 -9.90 -8.94
CA GLU A 294 -10.19 -11.02 -8.64
C GLU A 294 -10.41 -11.85 -9.91
N ARG A 295 -10.48 -13.16 -9.75
CA ARG A 295 -10.90 -14.12 -10.77
C ARG A 295 -12.03 -14.99 -10.20
N PRO A 296 -13.04 -15.39 -11.00
CA PRO A 296 -14.11 -16.29 -10.55
C PRO A 296 -13.60 -17.50 -9.74
N GLY A 297 -14.35 -17.85 -8.69
CA GLY A 297 -13.98 -18.91 -7.75
C GLY A 297 -13.06 -18.45 -6.61
N ASN A 298 -13.22 -17.22 -6.12
CA ASN A 298 -12.49 -16.64 -4.97
C ASN A 298 -10.95 -16.68 -5.09
N ASN A 299 -10.41 -16.48 -6.30
CA ASN A 299 -8.97 -16.43 -6.54
C ASN A 299 -8.50 -14.98 -6.66
N PHE A 300 -7.71 -14.51 -5.69
CA PHE A 300 -7.22 -13.14 -5.64
C PHE A 300 -5.74 -13.06 -6.03
N PHE A 301 -5.34 -12.01 -6.72
CA PHE A 301 -3.97 -11.82 -7.19
C PHE A 301 -3.49 -10.40 -6.95
N CYS A 302 -2.30 -10.23 -6.37
CA CYS A 302 -1.60 -8.95 -6.38
C CYS A 302 -0.72 -8.88 -7.65
N PHE A 303 -1.09 -8.02 -8.58
CA PHE A 303 -0.31 -7.72 -9.78
C PHE A 303 0.59 -6.51 -9.56
N ASN A 304 1.84 -6.61 -10.01
CA ASN A 304 2.85 -5.56 -9.93
C ASN A 304 3.53 -5.44 -11.30
N ARG A 305 3.58 -4.24 -11.90
CA ARG A 305 4.32 -3.96 -13.14
C ARG A 305 5.22 -2.75 -12.97
N TRP A 306 6.47 -2.80 -13.40
CA TRP A 306 7.44 -1.71 -13.20
C TRP A 306 8.46 -1.60 -14.33
N GLY A 307 8.87 -0.39 -14.67
CA GLY A 307 9.80 -0.16 -15.77
C GLY A 307 10.23 1.29 -15.92
N ARG A 308 10.92 1.61 -17.02
CA ARG A 308 11.08 2.99 -17.47
C ARG A 308 9.76 3.45 -18.10
N VAL A 309 9.38 4.71 -17.86
CA VAL A 309 8.19 5.31 -18.50
C VAL A 309 8.35 5.23 -20.02
N GLY A 310 7.32 4.75 -20.73
CA GLY A 310 7.36 4.44 -22.17
C GLY A 310 7.90 3.06 -22.55
N GLU A 311 8.32 2.22 -21.59
CA GLU A 311 8.61 0.80 -21.81
C GLU A 311 7.54 -0.07 -21.12
N ASN A 312 7.23 -1.27 -21.65
CA ASN A 312 6.22 -2.15 -21.04
C ASN A 312 6.60 -2.60 -19.61
N GLY A 313 7.90 -2.65 -19.31
CA GLY A 313 8.45 -3.01 -18.00
C GLY A 313 8.55 -4.52 -17.76
N GLN A 314 8.84 -4.87 -16.49
CA GLN A 314 8.76 -6.20 -15.92
C GLN A 314 7.46 -6.34 -15.14
N GLN A 315 6.97 -7.57 -14.97
CA GLN A 315 5.76 -7.84 -14.20
C GLN A 315 5.92 -9.05 -13.27
N ALA A 316 5.19 -9.03 -12.16
CA ALA A 316 5.03 -10.16 -11.24
C ALA A 316 3.58 -10.23 -10.73
N ARG A 317 3.10 -11.46 -10.56
CA ARG A 317 1.76 -11.77 -10.07
C ARG A 317 1.89 -12.72 -8.88
N PHE A 318 1.25 -12.40 -7.77
CA PHE A 318 1.23 -13.21 -6.55
C PHE A 318 -0.21 -13.67 -6.29
N SER A 319 -0.44 -14.97 -6.11
CA SER A 319 -1.76 -15.58 -5.88
C SER A 319 -2.07 -15.72 -4.40
N PHE A 320 -3.31 -15.45 -4.01
CA PHE A 320 -3.82 -15.52 -2.64
C PHE A 320 -5.21 -16.16 -2.62
N SER A 321 -5.49 -16.95 -1.59
CA SER A 321 -6.79 -17.61 -1.39
C SER A 321 -7.82 -16.75 -0.65
N ASN A 322 -7.43 -15.56 -0.17
CA ASN A 322 -8.28 -14.66 0.64
C ASN A 322 -8.05 -13.21 0.19
N PRO A 323 -9.10 -12.37 0.03
CA PRO A 323 -8.95 -10.99 -0.41
C PRO A 323 -8.09 -10.16 0.54
N ASP A 324 -8.23 -10.29 1.86
CA ASP A 324 -7.43 -9.52 2.83
C ASP A 324 -5.92 -9.76 2.65
N ALA A 325 -5.51 -10.97 2.27
CA ALA A 325 -4.11 -11.28 2.06
C ALA A 325 -3.55 -10.61 0.78
N ALA A 326 -4.37 -10.48 -0.27
CA ALA A 326 -4.02 -9.75 -1.48
C ALA A 326 -4.00 -8.23 -1.24
N VAL A 327 -4.96 -7.70 -0.46
CA VAL A 327 -5.03 -6.30 -0.02
C VAL A 327 -3.82 -5.93 0.85
N GLN A 328 -3.50 -6.73 1.88
CA GLN A 328 -2.31 -6.51 2.70
C GLN A 328 -1.01 -6.55 1.88
N ALA A 329 -0.92 -7.43 0.88
CA ALA A 329 0.22 -7.47 -0.03
C ALA A 329 0.32 -6.20 -0.89
N PHE A 330 -0.81 -5.69 -1.39
CA PHE A 330 -0.91 -4.42 -2.11
C PHE A 330 -0.50 -3.24 -1.23
N GLU A 331 -1.08 -3.09 -0.03
CA GLU A 331 -0.81 -1.99 0.90
C GLU A 331 0.66 -1.99 1.36
N LYS A 332 1.21 -3.18 1.64
CA LYS A 332 2.63 -3.34 1.98
C LYS A 332 3.55 -2.92 0.83
N LYS A 333 3.17 -3.16 -0.42
CA LYS A 333 3.92 -2.70 -1.60
C LYS A 333 3.76 -1.20 -1.82
N PHE A 334 2.55 -0.66 -1.70
CA PHE A 334 2.28 0.78 -1.77
C PHE A 334 3.14 1.52 -0.73
N ARG A 335 3.07 1.13 0.54
CA ARG A 335 3.83 1.72 1.65
C ARG A 335 5.35 1.59 1.47
N ASP A 336 5.84 0.49 0.91
CA ASP A 336 7.27 0.37 0.55
C ASP A 336 7.68 1.39 -0.54
N LYS A 337 6.85 1.60 -1.57
CA LYS A 337 7.18 2.49 -2.71
C LYS A 337 6.95 3.97 -2.42
N THR A 338 5.91 4.34 -1.68
CA THR A 338 5.54 5.74 -1.42
C THR A 338 5.97 6.22 -0.03
N GLY A 339 6.04 5.30 0.94
CA GLY A 339 6.19 5.61 2.36
C GLY A 339 4.91 6.07 3.04
N ASN A 340 3.75 6.02 2.38
CA ASN A 340 2.44 6.43 2.90
C ASN A 340 1.52 5.22 3.11
N GLN A 341 0.48 5.38 3.93
CA GLN A 341 -0.59 4.38 4.08
C GLN A 341 -1.59 4.50 2.92
N TRP A 342 -2.32 3.42 2.61
CA TRP A 342 -3.24 3.42 1.46
C TRP A 342 -4.55 4.14 1.79
N GLU A 343 -5.01 4.06 3.04
CA GLU A 343 -6.18 4.79 3.54
C GLU A 343 -5.97 6.31 3.42
N ASP A 344 -4.75 6.77 3.74
CA ASP A 344 -4.31 8.17 3.68
C ASP A 344 -3.96 8.66 2.26
N ARG A 345 -4.36 7.94 1.19
CA ARG A 345 -4.03 8.34 -0.19
C ARG A 345 -4.61 9.69 -0.61
N SER A 346 -5.65 10.20 0.06
CA SER A 346 -6.19 11.55 -0.15
C SER A 346 -5.30 12.65 0.45
N SER A 347 -4.48 12.33 1.44
CA SER A 347 -3.50 13.21 2.10
C SER A 347 -2.07 12.84 1.69
N PHE A 348 -1.87 12.42 0.44
CA PHE A 348 -0.60 11.90 -0.06
C PHE A 348 0.52 12.94 0.00
N VAL A 349 1.57 12.67 0.79
CA VAL A 349 2.78 13.50 0.85
C VAL A 349 3.92 12.84 0.07
N LYS A 350 4.50 13.58 -0.90
CA LYS A 350 5.66 13.13 -1.67
C LYS A 350 6.90 13.04 -0.79
N LYS A 351 7.47 11.84 -0.64
CA LYS A 351 8.73 11.63 0.11
C LYS A 351 9.94 11.61 -0.83
N SER A 352 11.05 12.20 -0.39
CA SER A 352 12.30 12.23 -1.17
C SER A 352 12.79 10.81 -1.46
N GLY A 353 13.23 10.55 -2.70
CA GLY A 353 13.69 9.23 -3.14
C GLY A 353 12.61 8.13 -3.22
N LYS A 354 11.33 8.45 -3.00
CA LYS A 354 10.19 7.53 -3.11
C LYS A 354 9.36 7.79 -4.37
N TYR A 355 8.33 6.99 -4.60
CA TYR A 355 7.39 7.16 -5.72
C TYR A 355 6.28 8.14 -5.34
N GLN A 356 5.85 8.92 -6.32
CA GLN A 356 4.67 9.79 -6.29
C GLN A 356 3.44 9.00 -6.78
N LEU A 357 2.29 9.20 -6.13
CA LEU A 357 0.99 8.72 -6.62
C LEU A 357 0.57 9.54 -7.85
N VAL A 358 0.12 8.87 -8.90
CA VAL A 358 -0.49 9.50 -10.08
C VAL A 358 -1.98 9.19 -10.06
N GLU A 359 -2.81 10.22 -9.97
CA GLU A 359 -4.26 10.09 -10.06
C GLU A 359 -4.67 9.96 -11.54
N VAL A 360 -5.42 8.90 -11.85
CA VAL A 360 -5.87 8.52 -13.19
C VAL A 360 -7.39 8.41 -13.12
N GLU A 361 -8.10 8.85 -14.15
CA GLU A 361 -9.57 8.78 -14.16
C GLU A 361 -10.07 7.33 -14.23
N ALA A 362 -11.09 7.03 -13.43
CA ALA A 362 -11.68 5.71 -13.33
C ALA A 362 -12.86 5.61 -14.31
N GLY A 363 -12.73 4.83 -15.38
CA GLY A 363 -13.87 4.41 -16.19
C GLY A 363 -13.59 4.19 -17.68
N GLU A 364 -12.64 4.93 -18.26
CA GLU A 364 -12.39 4.85 -19.70
C GLU A 364 -11.32 3.83 -20.07
N ALA A 365 -11.43 3.29 -21.28
CA ALA A 365 -10.42 2.42 -21.83
C ALA A 365 -9.12 3.21 -22.08
N ASP A 366 -8.01 2.50 -21.97
CA ASP A 366 -6.74 2.86 -22.58
C ASP A 366 -6.89 2.59 -24.10
N ASP A 367 -7.76 3.37 -24.75
CA ASP A 367 -7.84 3.43 -26.21
C ASP A 367 -6.46 3.92 -26.67
N GLY A 368 -5.72 3.00 -27.30
CA GLY A 368 -4.27 3.07 -27.45
C GLY A 368 -3.79 4.05 -28.52
N ASP A 369 -4.27 5.29 -28.46
CA ASP A 369 -3.74 6.39 -29.25
C ASP A 369 -2.29 6.72 -28.84
N ASP A 370 -1.46 7.03 -29.84
CA ASP A 370 -0.02 7.26 -29.70
C ASP A 370 0.29 8.71 -29.27
N ASP A 371 -0.58 9.32 -28.45
CA ASP A 371 -0.46 10.73 -28.00
C ASP A 371 0.54 10.93 -26.83
N GLY A 372 1.21 9.86 -26.42
CA GLY A 372 2.29 9.89 -25.42
C GLY A 372 1.84 9.71 -23.97
N GLN A 373 0.54 9.54 -23.71
CA GLN A 373 -0.03 9.27 -22.38
C GLN A 373 0.22 7.83 -21.89
N THR A 374 1.50 7.46 -21.74
CA THR A 374 1.97 6.10 -21.33
C THR A 374 1.50 5.60 -19.95
N LEU A 375 0.69 6.38 -19.22
CA LEU A 375 0.07 6.02 -17.94
C LEU A 375 -1.47 6.14 -17.98
N GLY A 376 -2.08 6.33 -19.15
CA GLY A 376 -3.50 6.59 -19.34
C GLY A 376 -3.93 8.02 -18.95
N LYS A 377 -5.20 8.34 -19.17
CA LYS A 377 -5.79 9.68 -18.97
C LYS A 377 -5.67 10.13 -17.50
N LEU A 378 -4.93 11.23 -17.29
CA LEU A 378 -4.75 11.85 -15.97
C LEU A 378 -6.05 12.49 -15.49
N SER A 379 -6.31 12.48 -14.18
CA SER A 379 -7.51 13.15 -13.66
C SER A 379 -7.45 14.67 -13.79
N ALA A 380 -8.60 15.33 -13.90
CA ALA A 380 -8.68 16.80 -13.87
C ALA A 380 -7.89 17.44 -12.71
N ALA A 381 -7.98 16.88 -11.49
CA ALA A 381 -7.22 17.33 -10.33
C ALA A 381 -5.70 17.13 -10.47
N GLN A 382 -5.25 16.08 -11.19
CA GLN A 382 -3.84 15.85 -11.49
C GLN A 382 -3.31 16.81 -12.57
N ILE A 383 -4.18 17.23 -13.51
CA ILE A 383 -3.89 18.25 -14.52
C ILE A 383 -3.77 19.63 -13.86
N GLU A 384 -4.69 20.00 -12.98
CA GLU A 384 -4.64 21.26 -12.20
C GLU A 384 -3.36 21.35 -11.36
N LYS A 385 -3.02 20.30 -10.60
CA LYS A 385 -1.74 20.18 -9.88
C LYS A 385 -0.53 20.36 -10.82
N GLY A 386 -0.62 19.87 -12.05
CA GLY A 386 0.41 20.05 -13.08
C GLY A 386 0.52 21.49 -13.58
N GLN A 387 -0.61 22.16 -13.82
CA GLN A 387 -0.67 23.56 -14.27
C GLN A 387 -0.12 24.52 -13.21
N ALA A 388 -0.44 24.31 -11.93
CA ALA A 388 0.13 25.10 -10.83
C ALA A 388 1.67 25.01 -10.81
N VAL A 389 2.24 23.80 -10.96
CA VAL A 389 3.69 23.60 -11.04
C VAL A 389 4.31 24.27 -12.28
N LEU A 390 3.59 24.36 -13.40
CA LEU A 390 4.05 25.10 -14.58
C LEU A 390 4.09 26.62 -14.33
N GLN A 391 3.11 27.18 -13.63
CA GLN A 391 3.09 28.59 -13.22
C GLN A 391 4.23 28.92 -12.24
N ASP A 392 4.53 28.02 -11.29
CA ASP A 392 5.69 28.14 -10.40
C ASP A 392 7.02 28.14 -11.19
N ILE A 393 7.14 27.25 -12.20
CA ILE A 393 8.32 27.19 -13.07
C ILE A 393 8.45 28.47 -13.90
N GLU A 394 7.37 28.96 -14.50
CA GLU A 394 7.36 30.22 -15.25
C GLU A 394 7.76 31.41 -14.36
N THR A 395 7.24 31.47 -13.13
CA THR A 395 7.62 32.47 -12.13
C THR A 395 9.11 32.37 -11.75
N ALA A 396 9.64 31.16 -11.59
CA ALA A 396 11.06 30.91 -11.30
C ALA A 396 11.99 31.25 -12.49
N LEU A 397 11.51 31.12 -13.73
CA LEU A 397 12.25 31.50 -14.94
C LEU A 397 12.24 33.01 -15.17
N THR A 398 11.07 33.66 -15.06
CA THR A 398 10.90 35.11 -15.25
C THR A 398 11.59 35.92 -14.14
N SER A 399 11.56 35.45 -12.89
CA SER A 399 12.32 36.07 -11.79
C SER A 399 13.85 35.96 -11.98
N LYS A 400 14.35 34.84 -12.51
CA LYS A 400 15.77 34.71 -12.91
C LYS A 400 16.14 35.59 -14.11
N GLY A 401 15.18 35.92 -14.98
CA GLY A 401 15.34 36.90 -16.05
C GLY A 401 15.51 38.34 -15.53
N LYS A 402 14.93 38.68 -14.37
CA LYS A 402 15.07 40.01 -13.73
C LYS A 402 16.37 40.15 -12.91
N LYS A 403 17.53 39.83 -13.50
CA LYS A 403 18.79 40.44 -13.04
C LYS A 403 18.80 41.90 -13.51
N LYS A 404 18.79 42.82 -12.53
CA LYS A 404 18.78 44.28 -12.72
C LYS A 404 19.93 44.72 -13.65
N PRO A 405 19.72 45.70 -14.56
CA PRO A 405 20.83 46.28 -15.32
C PRO A 405 21.88 46.90 -14.38
N GLY A 406 23.12 46.99 -14.85
CA GLY A 406 24.29 47.28 -14.02
C GLY A 406 24.17 48.60 -13.25
N GLY A 407 24.46 48.54 -11.94
CA GLY A 407 24.75 49.73 -11.16
C GLY A 407 26.18 50.19 -11.46
N GLY A 408 26.31 51.26 -12.24
CA GLY A 408 27.56 51.99 -12.41
C GLY A 408 27.41 53.41 -11.87
N GLY A 409 28.39 53.86 -11.09
CA GLY A 409 28.67 55.27 -10.76
C GLY A 409 27.52 56.14 -10.24
N ASP A 410 27.47 56.37 -8.92
CA ASP A 410 28.17 57.55 -8.37
C ASP A 410 28.23 57.47 -6.84
N GLY A 411 29.33 57.93 -6.26
CA GLY A 411 29.57 57.88 -4.81
C GLY A 411 29.48 59.28 -4.17
N PRO A 412 28.94 59.41 -2.94
CA PRO A 412 29.14 60.62 -2.16
C PRO A 412 30.50 60.55 -1.44
N VAL A 413 31.30 61.59 -1.65
CA VAL A 413 32.59 61.83 -1.01
C VAL A 413 32.43 61.88 0.51
N VAL A 414 33.16 61.03 1.24
CA VAL A 414 33.35 61.18 2.69
C VAL A 414 34.57 62.05 2.92
N VAL A 415 34.34 63.25 3.45
CA VAL A 415 35.38 64.22 3.78
C VAL A 415 36.25 63.68 4.92
N VAL A 416 37.55 63.55 4.66
CA VAL A 416 38.55 63.31 5.72
C VAL A 416 38.83 64.65 6.40
N GLN A 417 38.44 64.79 7.67
CA GLN A 417 39.03 65.77 8.56
C GLN A 417 40.10 65.09 9.40
N SER A 418 41.33 65.58 9.25
CA SER A 418 42.48 65.23 10.06
C SER A 418 42.60 66.19 11.25
N GLU A 419 42.62 65.68 12.46
CA GLU A 419 43.25 66.35 13.61
C GLU A 419 44.50 65.56 13.99
N ASN A 420 45.65 66.25 14.05
CA ASN A 420 46.95 65.90 14.66
C ASN A 420 47.54 64.48 14.39
N GLN A 421 48.79 64.34 13.96
CA GLN A 421 49.93 65.28 13.99
C GLN A 421 50.96 64.91 12.92
#